data_AF-A0A2N9BF81-F1
#
_entry.id   AF-A0A2N9BF81-F1
#
_cell.length_a   1.000
_cell.length_b   1.000
_cell.length_c   1.000
_cell.angle_alpha   90.00
_cell.angle_beta   90.00
_cell.angle_gamma   90.00
#
_symmetry.space_group_name_H-M   'P 1'
#
loop_
_entity.id
_entity.type
_entity.pdbx_description
1 polymer ?
#
loop_
_entity_poly.entity_id
_entity_poly.type
_entity_poly.pdbx_seq_one_letter_code
_entity_poly.pdbx_strand_id
1 'polypeptide(L)'
;MICHELGFTGEVARKGVPVPIQVGKRWAVERPHSWMNGYGKLRRCTDRNGAVVGSCLYLAAALVTLRMVIRHATTRYRWDGRPTTRRLK
;
A
#
# COMPACT_ATOMS: atom_id res chain seq x y z
N MET A 1 -7.99 15.40 15.21
CA MET A 1 -6.99 16.49 15.23
C MET A 1 -5.95 16.35 14.12
N ILE A 2 -5.49 15.14 13.78
CA ILE A 2 -4.45 14.89 12.76
C ILE A 2 -4.80 15.35 11.32
N CYS A 3 -6.05 15.26 10.87
CA CYS A 3 -6.39 15.62 9.49
C CYS A 3 -6.19 17.12 9.17
N HIS A 4 -6.46 18.00 10.14
CA HIS A 4 -6.29 19.44 9.96
C HIS A 4 -4.82 19.86 9.94
N GLU A 5 -3.97 19.21 10.75
CA GLU A 5 -2.52 19.45 10.79
C GLU A 5 -1.82 19.08 9.48
N LEU A 6 -2.36 18.08 8.76
CA LEU A 6 -1.87 17.65 7.45
C LEU A 6 -2.51 18.40 6.28
N GLY A 7 -3.37 19.40 6.54
CA GLY A 7 -4.08 20.16 5.51
C GLY A 7 -5.15 19.37 4.75
N PHE A 8 -5.62 18.25 5.33
CA PHE A 8 -6.66 17.42 4.73
C PHE A 8 -8.04 17.78 5.29
N THR A 9 -8.92 18.27 4.40
CA THR A 9 -10.33 18.49 4.72
C THR A 9 -11.07 17.16 4.69
N GLY A 10 -11.67 16.77 5.81
CA GLY A 10 -12.44 15.53 5.92
C GLY A 10 -13.77 15.64 5.18
N GLU A 11 -13.82 15.20 3.92
CA GLU A 11 -15.08 15.10 3.16
C GLU A 11 -15.66 13.70 3.23
N VAL A 12 -16.88 13.59 3.77
CA VAL A 12 -17.67 12.35 3.76
C VAL A 12 -18.67 12.40 2.61
N ALA A 13 -18.64 11.39 1.75
CA ALA A 13 -19.58 11.28 0.64
C ALA A 13 -21.04 11.23 1.13
N ARG A 14 -21.89 12.13 0.64
CA ARG A 14 -23.35 12.06 0.86
C ARG A 14 -24.02 11.12 -0.15
N LYS A 15 -24.96 10.31 0.33
CA LYS A 15 -25.75 9.37 -0.49
C LYS A 15 -26.46 10.13 -1.62
N GLY A 16 -26.25 9.69 -2.87
CA GLY A 16 -26.85 10.31 -4.06
C GLY A 16 -25.99 11.38 -4.75
N VAL A 17 -24.89 11.83 -4.14
CA VAL A 17 -23.93 12.75 -4.76
C VAL A 17 -22.71 11.95 -5.23
N PRO A 18 -22.29 12.05 -6.50
CA PRO A 18 -21.10 11.36 -6.97
C PRO A 18 -19.88 11.83 -6.17
N VAL A 19 -19.19 10.84 -5.57
CA VAL A 19 -18.02 11.08 -4.72
C VAL A 19 -16.87 11.65 -5.55
N PRO A 20 -16.07 12.61 -5.03
CA PRO A 20 -14.92 13.17 -5.74
C PRO A 20 -13.95 12.10 -6.25
N ILE A 21 -13.80 11.01 -5.49
CA ILE A 21 -13.07 9.80 -5.87
C ILE A 21 -14.06 8.64 -6.02
N GLN A 22 -14.35 8.32 -7.28
CA GLN A 22 -15.10 7.12 -7.65
C GLN A 22 -14.37 5.84 -7.21
N VAL A 23 -15.13 4.81 -6.82
CA VAL A 23 -14.65 3.52 -6.28
C VAL A 23 -13.55 2.88 -7.14
N GLY A 24 -13.59 3.03 -8.47
CA GLY A 24 -12.56 2.51 -9.37
C GLY A 24 -11.19 3.21 -9.26
N LYS A 25 -11.15 4.50 -8.95
CA LYS A 25 -9.89 5.26 -8.77
C LYS A 25 -9.28 5.07 -7.37
N ARG A 26 -10.12 4.72 -6.39
CA ARG A 26 -9.72 4.48 -5.00
C ARG A 26 -8.85 3.24 -4.82
N TRP A 27 -9.02 2.26 -5.69
CA TRP A 27 -8.33 0.97 -5.64
C TRP A 27 -6.80 1.08 -5.70
N ALA A 28 -6.25 2.13 -6.31
CA ALA A 28 -4.81 2.32 -6.39
C ALA A 28 -4.15 2.51 -5.01
N VAL A 29 -4.86 3.10 -4.04
CA VAL A 29 -4.38 3.35 -2.68
C VAL A 29 -4.78 2.23 -1.73
N GLU A 30 -5.99 1.68 -1.88
CA GLU A 30 -6.48 0.60 -1.02
C GLU A 30 -5.77 -0.73 -1.26
N ARG A 31 -5.34 -0.98 -2.50
CA ARG A 31 -4.62 -2.20 -2.87
C ARG A 31 -3.25 -2.35 -2.21
N PRO A 32 -2.36 -1.34 -2.18
CA PRO A 32 -1.12 -1.42 -1.40
C PRO A 32 -1.39 -1.49 0.10
N HIS A 33 -2.44 -0.84 0.61
CA HIS A 33 -2.86 -1.01 2.01
C HIS A 33 -3.23 -2.46 2.33
N SER A 34 -3.97 -3.13 1.44
CA SER A 34 -4.29 -4.55 1.58
C SER A 34 -3.05 -5.45 1.60
N TRP A 35 -2.03 -5.16 0.78
CA TRP A 35 -0.76 -5.89 0.80
C TRP A 35 0.04 -5.67 2.08
N MET A 36 0.06 -4.44 2.60
CA MET A 36 0.70 -4.14 3.88
C MET A 36 0.00 -4.87 5.05
N ASN A 37 -1.33 -5.01 5.01
CA ASN A 37 -2.07 -5.80 6.01
C ASN A 37 -1.78 -7.31 5.98
N GLY A 38 -1.12 -7.80 4.92
CA GLY A 38 -0.62 -9.18 4.86
C GLY A 38 0.54 -9.45 5.83
N TYR A 39 1.23 -8.41 6.31
CA TYR A 39 2.28 -8.55 7.30
C TYR A 39 1.67 -8.71 8.70
N GLY A 40 1.75 -9.92 9.25
CA GLY A 40 1.12 -10.26 10.54
C GLY A 40 1.58 -9.43 11.73
N LYS A 41 2.76 -8.80 11.65
CA LYS A 41 3.25 -7.83 12.64
C LYS A 41 2.50 -6.49 12.53
N LEU A 42 2.31 -5.97 11.31
CA LEU A 42 1.53 -4.75 11.07
C LEU A 42 0.05 -4.92 11.39
N ARG A 43 -0.53 -6.09 11.10
CA ARG A 43 -1.95 -6.36 11.37
C ARG A 43 -2.27 -6.42 12.86
N ARG A 44 -1.36 -6.95 13.68
CA ARG A 44 -1.56 -7.09 15.13
C ARG A 44 -1.02 -5.91 15.93
N CYS A 45 0.00 -5.20 15.42
CA CYS A 45 0.66 -4.04 16.00
C CYS A 45 0.47 -3.90 17.52
N THR A 46 1.03 -4.84 18.28
CA THR A 46 1.01 -4.80 19.75
C THR A 46 2.18 -3.99 20.34
N ASP A 47 3.06 -3.49 19.48
CA ASP A 47 4.20 -2.64 19.85
C ASP A 47 3.70 -1.24 20.24
N ARG A 48 4.07 -0.78 21.44
CA ARG A 48 3.78 0.59 21.92
C ARG A 48 4.80 1.62 21.40
N ASN A 49 5.96 1.16 20.93
CA ASN A 49 7.03 2.03 20.46
C ASN A 49 6.76 2.46 19.01
N GLY A 50 6.45 3.75 18.82
CA GLY A 50 6.20 4.35 17.51
C GLY A 50 7.36 4.21 16.52
N ALA A 51 8.62 4.16 16.98
CA ALA A 51 9.77 3.96 16.10
C ALA A 51 9.83 2.53 15.53
N VAL A 52 9.44 1.53 16.33
CA VAL A 52 9.36 0.13 15.88
C VAL A 52 8.20 -0.04 14.90
N VAL A 53 7.07 0.59 15.17
CA VAL A 53 5.92 0.58 14.24
C VAL A 53 6.28 1.29 12.93
N GLY A 54 6.91 2.47 13.01
CA GLY A 54 7.37 3.23 11.85
C GLY A 54 8.35 2.45 10.99
N SER A 55 9.39 1.87 11.59
CA SER A 55 10.35 1.02 10.86
C SER A 55 9.69 -0.19 10.20
N CYS A 56 8.73 -0.84 10.87
CA CYS A 56 7.97 -1.95 10.27
C CYS A 56 7.11 -1.49 9.07
N LEU A 57 6.50 -0.30 9.17
CA LEU A 57 5.72 0.28 8.07
C LEU A 57 6.62 0.60 6.87
N TYR A 58 7.77 1.23 7.10
CA TYR A 58 8.74 1.53 6.03
C TYR A 58 9.30 0.26 5.37
N LEU A 59 9.61 -0.76 6.16
CA LEU A 59 10.07 -2.04 5.64
C LEU A 59 9.00 -2.70 4.76
N ALA A 60 7.74 -2.73 5.21
CA ALA A 60 6.65 -3.27 4.42
C ALA A 60 6.43 -2.49 3.11
N ALA A 61 6.48 -1.15 3.18
CA ALA A 61 6.38 -0.29 2.00
C ALA A 61 7.52 -0.56 1.00
N ALA A 62 8.76 -0.72 1.47
CA ALA A 62 9.91 -1.06 0.63
C ALA A 62 9.73 -2.42 -0.06
N LEU A 63 9.30 -3.46 0.67
CA LEU A 63 9.08 -4.80 0.10
C LEU A 63 7.94 -4.82 -0.93
N VAL A 64 6.85 -4.10 -0.67
CA VAL A 64 5.74 -3.96 -1.61
C VAL A 64 6.17 -3.22 -2.87
N THR A 65 6.93 -2.13 -2.72
CA THR A 65 7.47 -1.35 -3.84
C THR A 65 8.42 -2.19 -4.68
N LEU A 66 9.32 -2.94 -4.06
CA LEU A 66 10.23 -3.86 -4.76
C LEU A 66 9.46 -4.92 -5.56
N ARG A 67 8.44 -5.55 -4.95
CA ARG A 67 7.57 -6.51 -5.65
C ARG A 67 6.87 -5.87 -6.85
N MET A 68 6.47 -4.61 -6.73
CA MET A 68 5.86 -3.88 -7.83
C MET A 68 6.84 -3.59 -8.95
N VAL A 69 8.02 -3.09 -8.63
CA VAL A 69 9.07 -2.84 -9.62
C VAL A 69 9.41 -4.11 -10.37
N ILE A 70 9.59 -5.24 -9.67
CA ILE A 70 9.84 -6.55 -10.32
C ILE A 70 8.67 -6.93 -11.24
N ARG A 71 7.41 -6.79 -10.77
CA ARG A 71 6.23 -7.10 -11.60
C ARG A 71 6.14 -6.23 -12.85
N HIS A 72 6.40 -4.93 -12.73
CA HIS A 72 6.37 -4.02 -13.87
C HIS A 72 7.55 -4.25 -14.81
N ALA A 73 8.76 -4.45 -14.26
CA ALA A 73 9.96 -4.73 -15.03
C ALA A 73 9.83 -6.03 -15.81
N THR A 74 9.27 -7.09 -15.21
CA THR A 74 9.02 -8.36 -15.89
C THR A 74 8.03 -8.19 -17.05
N THR A 75 6.99 -7.38 -16.94
CA THR A 75 6.10 -7.11 -18.08
C THR A 75 6.78 -6.28 -19.17
N ARG A 76 7.62 -5.31 -18.83
CA ARG A 76 8.20 -4.33 -19.77
C ARG A 76 9.51 -4.77 -20.41
N TYR A 77 10.36 -5.49 -19.69
CA TYR A 77 11.70 -5.86 -20.11
C TYR A 77 11.86 -7.39 -20.14
N ARG A 78 12.58 -7.88 -21.15
CA ARG A 78 12.96 -9.30 -21.30
C ARG A 78 14.46 -9.43 -21.10
N TRP A 79 14.88 -10.32 -20.19
CA TRP A 79 16.28 -10.66 -19.91
C TRP A 79 16.38 -12.13 -19.48
N ASP A 80 17.55 -12.74 -19.64
CA ASP A 80 17.71 -14.20 -19.60
C ASP A 80 17.51 -14.82 -18.19
N GLY A 81 17.79 -14.07 -17.13
CA GLY A 81 17.60 -14.50 -15.73
C GLY A 81 16.25 -14.13 -15.11
N ARG A 82 15.22 -13.87 -15.94
CA ARG A 82 13.94 -13.35 -15.44
C ARG A 82 13.20 -14.40 -14.62
N PRO A 83 12.64 -14.04 -13.44
CA PRO A 83 11.73 -14.92 -12.71
C PRO A 83 10.50 -15.25 -13.57
N THR A 84 10.38 -16.52 -13.99
CA THR A 84 9.25 -17.00 -14.79
C THR A 84 7.98 -17.13 -13.94
N THR A 85 8.14 -17.41 -12.65
CA THR A 85 7.05 -17.54 -11.69
C THR A 85 6.80 -16.24 -10.94
N ARG A 86 5.52 -15.83 -10.90
CA ARG A 86 5.05 -14.60 -10.24
C ARG A 86 5.05 -14.68 -8.71
N ARG A 87 5.28 -15.87 -8.15
CA ARG A 87 5.39 -16.15 -6.72
C ARG A 87 6.86 -16.34 -6.35
N LEU A 88 7.38 -15.48 -5.48
CA LEU A 88 8.62 -15.78 -4.77
C LEU A 88 8.34 -16.99 -3.87
N LYS A 89 9.06 -18.10 -4.10
CA LYS A 89 9.09 -19.25 -3.19
C LYS A 89 9.89 -18.89 -1.95
#